data_AF-A0A961N1Q1-F1
#
_entry.id   AF-A0A961N1Q1-F1
#
_cell.length_a   1.000
_cell.length_b   1.000
_cell.length_c   1.000
_cell.angle_alpha   90.00
_cell.angle_beta   90.00
_cell.angle_gamma   90.00
#
_symmetry.space_group_name_H-M   'P 1'
#
loop_
_entity.id
_entity.type
_entity.pdbx_description
1 polymer ?
#
loop_
_entity_poly.entity_id
_entity_poly.type
_entity_poly.pdbx_seq_one_letter_code
_entity_poly.pdbx_strand_id
1 'polypeptide(L)'
;MRKWLKRIGLGLVALLVVLAALAIWKREDLTRLMAVNSLFAEDRIVSNFSAMNSMFLTAPMDGGETVALSVGAPIALPNDYADWVSDRRVTAVVVLSGGELVHEAYYLGTTQDDLRVSWSVAKSVLSLLLGQLHDDG
;
A
#
# COMPACT_ATOMS: atom_id res chain seq x y z
N MET A 1 -54.45 18.22 10.72
CA MET A 1 -53.68 17.03 10.26
C MET A 1 -52.72 17.35 9.09
N ARG A 2 -53.19 17.83 7.93
CA ARG A 2 -52.32 18.10 6.74
C ARG A 2 -51.13 19.05 6.96
N LYS A 3 -51.26 20.06 7.82
CA LYS A 3 -50.16 21.01 8.16
C LYS A 3 -49.06 20.37 9.02
N TRP A 4 -49.41 19.41 9.88
CA TRP A 4 -48.46 18.70 10.74
C TRP A 4 -47.65 17.67 9.95
N LEU A 5 -48.31 16.91 9.07
CA LEU A 5 -47.65 16.02 8.10
C LEU A 5 -46.65 16.79 7.21
N LYS A 6 -47.01 17.98 6.74
CA LYS A 6 -46.08 18.85 5.96
C LYS A 6 -44.86 19.30 6.77
N ARG A 7 -45.02 19.63 8.05
CA ARG A 7 -43.91 20.05 8.93
C ARG A 7 -42.98 18.88 9.26
N ILE A 8 -43.54 17.70 9.53
CA ILE A 8 -42.76 16.47 9.74
C ILE A 8 -41.99 16.11 8.47
N GLY A 9 -42.65 16.16 7.30
CA GLY A 9 -41.99 15.93 6.01
C GLY A 9 -40.86 16.92 5.74
N LEU A 10 -41.06 18.21 6.01
CA LEU A 10 -40.01 19.22 5.88
C LEU A 10 -38.83 18.96 6.83
N GLY A 11 -39.11 18.57 8.08
CA GLY A 11 -38.09 18.20 9.07
C GLY A 11 -37.27 16.98 8.64
N LEU A 12 -37.91 15.96 8.07
CA LEU A 12 -37.22 14.79 7.53
C LEU A 12 -36.35 15.14 6.32
N VAL A 13 -36.84 15.97 5.41
CA VAL A 13 -36.05 16.45 4.26
C VAL A 13 -34.85 17.26 4.75
N ALA A 14 -35.03 18.17 5.70
CA ALA A 14 -33.93 18.93 6.28
C ALA A 14 -32.89 18.03 6.95
N LEU A 15 -33.32 17.02 7.71
CA LEU A 15 -32.43 16.04 8.31
C LEU A 15 -31.64 15.26 7.25
N LEU A 16 -32.31 14.78 6.19
CA LEU A 16 -31.65 14.08 5.09
C LEU A 16 -30.60 14.95 4.39
N VAL A 17 -30.90 16.24 4.17
CA VAL A 17 -29.95 17.19 3.59
C VAL A 17 -28.73 17.36 4.50
N VAL A 18 -28.93 17.49 5.81
CA VAL A 18 -27.83 17.60 6.78
C VAL A 18 -26.99 16.33 6.78
N LEU A 19 -27.61 15.15 6.83
CA LEU A 19 -26.89 13.87 6.79
C LEU A 19 -26.11 13.68 5.49
N ALA A 20 -26.69 14.04 4.34
CA ALA A 20 -26.00 13.99 3.06
C ALA A 20 -24.80 14.94 3.02
N ALA A 21 -24.96 16.18 3.53
CA ALA A 21 -23.87 17.14 3.63
C ALA A 21 -22.74 16.63 4.52
N LEU A 22 -23.07 16.05 5.69
CA LEU A 22 -22.09 15.44 6.60
C LEU A 22 -21.39 14.24 5.95
N ALA A 23 -22.12 13.38 5.24
CA ALA A 23 -21.55 12.22 4.55
C ALA A 23 -20.57 12.63 3.44
N ILE A 24 -20.89 13.66 2.66
CA ILE A 24 -20.00 14.22 1.66
C ILE A 24 -18.76 14.84 2.33
N TRP A 25 -18.97 15.64 3.37
CA TRP A 25 -17.88 16.31 4.09
C TRP A 25 -16.92 15.32 4.76
N LYS A 26 -17.43 14.21 5.30
CA LYS A 26 -16.64 13.18 6.02
C LYS A 26 -16.30 11.95 5.18
N ARG A 27 -16.59 11.96 3.88
CA ARG A 27 -16.37 10.81 2.99
C ARG A 27 -14.93 10.29 3.05
N GLU A 28 -13.95 11.18 2.95
CA GLU A 28 -12.53 10.80 2.93
C GLU A 28 -12.08 10.21 4.26
N ASP A 29 -12.46 10.84 5.38
CA ASP A 29 -12.14 10.36 6.73
C ASP A 29 -12.74 8.97 6.98
N LEU A 30 -14.00 8.77 6.60
CA LEU A 30 -14.69 7.49 6.76
C LEU A 30 -14.08 6.40 5.86
N THR A 31 -13.74 6.74 4.61
CA THR A 31 -13.12 5.80 3.67
C THR A 31 -11.76 5.33 4.21
N ARG A 32 -10.93 6.26 4.68
CA ARG A 32 -9.63 5.94 5.28
C ARG A 32 -9.77 5.16 6.59
N LEU A 33 -10.77 5.47 7.42
CA LEU A 33 -11.09 4.70 8.62
C LEU A 33 -11.45 3.25 8.27
N MET A 34 -12.28 3.04 7.26
CA MET A 34 -12.62 1.70 6.77
C MET A 34 -11.39 0.98 6.20
N ALA A 35 -10.53 1.70 5.48
CA ALA A 35 -9.28 1.15 4.97
C ALA A 35 -8.39 0.63 6.11
N VAL A 36 -8.17 1.42 7.17
CA VAL A 36 -7.44 1.00 8.38
C VAL A 36 -8.05 -0.27 8.99
N ASN A 37 -9.38 -0.29 9.15
CA ASN A 37 -10.06 -1.43 9.78
C ASN A 37 -9.94 -2.73 8.97
N SER A 38 -9.82 -2.61 7.64
CA SER A 38 -9.68 -3.76 6.74
C SER A 38 -8.24 -3.98 6.25
N LEU A 39 -7.26 -3.24 6.77
CA LEU A 39 -5.90 -3.19 6.23
C LEU A 39 -5.24 -4.59 6.21
N PHE A 40 -5.51 -5.39 7.24
CA PHE A 40 -4.97 -6.75 7.40
C PHE A 40 -5.98 -7.85 7.06
N ALA A 41 -7.12 -7.51 6.45
CA ALA A 41 -8.10 -8.52 6.08
C ALA A 41 -7.49 -9.52 5.08
N GLU A 42 -7.58 -10.82 5.39
CA GLU A 42 -6.85 -11.89 4.72
C GLU A 42 -7.14 -11.96 3.20
N ASP A 43 -8.39 -11.69 2.83
CA ASP A 43 -8.90 -11.71 1.45
C ASP A 43 -8.27 -10.63 0.53
N ARG A 44 -7.69 -9.58 1.14
CA ARG A 44 -7.22 -8.37 0.42
C ARG A 44 -5.86 -7.88 0.89
N ILE A 45 -5.18 -8.61 1.78
CA ILE A 45 -3.93 -8.15 2.42
C ILE A 45 -2.84 -7.83 1.40
N VAL A 46 -2.74 -8.62 0.32
CA VAL A 46 -1.76 -8.40 -0.75
C VAL A 46 -2.06 -7.11 -1.49
N SER A 47 -3.30 -6.93 -1.98
CA SER A 47 -3.69 -5.71 -2.70
C SER A 47 -3.59 -4.47 -1.82
N ASN A 48 -3.95 -4.58 -0.54
CA ASN A 48 -3.84 -3.48 0.40
C ASN A 48 -2.38 -3.02 0.55
N PHE A 49 -1.45 -3.95 0.71
CA PHE A 49 -0.03 -3.66 0.90
C PHE A 49 0.71 -3.31 -0.39
N SER A 50 0.13 -3.60 -1.55
CA SER A 50 0.61 -3.17 -2.86
C SER A 50 0.00 -1.84 -3.34
N ALA A 51 -1.08 -1.36 -2.71
CA ALA A 51 -1.81 -0.16 -3.14
C ALA A 51 -2.09 0.82 -1.99
N MET A 52 -1.11 1.03 -1.10
CA MET A 52 -1.25 1.90 0.07
C MET A 52 -1.67 3.34 -0.28
N ASN A 53 -1.23 3.86 -1.43
CA ASN A 53 -1.59 5.19 -1.94
C ASN A 53 -3.07 5.36 -2.27
N SER A 54 -3.82 4.27 -2.48
CA SER A 54 -5.26 4.33 -2.71
C SER A 54 -6.07 4.53 -1.41
N MET A 55 -5.44 4.28 -0.26
CA MET A 55 -6.11 4.21 1.05
C MET A 55 -5.67 5.31 2.02
N PHE A 56 -4.43 5.80 1.86
CA PHE A 56 -3.79 6.72 2.79
C PHE A 56 -3.29 7.98 2.09
N LEU A 57 -3.04 9.03 2.89
CA LEU A 57 -2.31 10.18 2.40
C LEU A 57 -0.86 9.77 2.12
N THR A 58 -0.38 10.09 0.92
CA THR A 58 0.96 9.74 0.48
C THR A 58 1.62 10.92 -0.20
N ALA A 59 2.93 11.05 -0.03
CA ALA A 59 3.77 11.89 -0.86
C ALA A 59 4.57 10.98 -1.81
N PRO A 60 4.45 11.13 -3.14
CA PRO A 60 5.29 10.40 -4.07
C PRO A 60 6.74 10.87 -3.93
N MET A 61 7.68 9.94 -4.01
CA MET A 61 9.11 10.23 -4.09
C MET A 61 9.57 9.95 -5.51
N ASP A 62 10.28 10.91 -6.11
CA ASP A 62 10.91 10.70 -7.41
C ASP A 62 12.12 9.78 -7.25
N GLY A 63 12.09 8.64 -7.93
CA GLY A 63 13.18 7.65 -7.92
C GLY A 63 14.33 7.99 -8.87
N GLY A 64 14.19 9.04 -9.68
CA GLY A 64 15.13 9.38 -10.73
C GLY A 64 15.06 8.44 -11.93
N GLU A 65 16.08 8.52 -12.79
CA GLU A 65 16.18 7.68 -13.99
C GLU A 65 16.58 6.25 -13.63
N THR A 66 15.82 5.26 -14.11
CA THR A 66 16.09 3.84 -13.85
C THR A 66 17.29 3.36 -14.65
N VAL A 67 18.20 2.66 -13.99
CA VAL A 67 19.30 1.93 -14.65
C VAL A 67 18.98 0.44 -14.65
N ALA A 68 19.00 -0.18 -15.83
CA ALA A 68 18.78 -1.62 -15.95
C ALA A 68 19.92 -2.39 -15.28
N LEU A 69 19.56 -3.41 -14.49
CA LEU A 69 20.53 -4.33 -13.89
C LEU A 69 21.06 -5.30 -14.95
N SER A 70 22.36 -5.61 -14.88
CA SER A 70 22.92 -6.71 -15.68
C SER A 70 22.36 -8.04 -15.20
N VAL A 71 22.02 -8.92 -16.14
CA VAL A 71 21.52 -10.27 -15.82
C VAL A 71 22.70 -11.22 -15.73
N GLY A 72 22.82 -11.88 -14.58
CA GLY A 72 23.89 -12.84 -14.28
C GLY A 72 23.46 -14.28 -14.50
N ALA A 73 24.35 -15.21 -14.14
CA ALA A 73 24.03 -16.64 -14.16
C ALA A 73 22.95 -16.97 -13.11
N PRO A 74 21.86 -17.67 -13.47
CA PRO A 74 20.82 -18.04 -12.51
C PRO A 74 21.38 -18.85 -11.34
N ILE A 75 20.97 -18.50 -10.12
CA ILE A 75 21.35 -19.25 -8.92
C ILE A 75 20.53 -20.54 -8.80
N ALA A 76 21.15 -21.61 -8.29
CA ALA A 76 20.41 -22.80 -7.87
C ALA A 76 19.67 -22.50 -6.55
N LEU A 77 18.34 -22.61 -6.57
CA LEU A 77 17.51 -22.40 -5.38
C LEU A 77 17.47 -23.65 -4.50
N PRO A 78 17.26 -23.50 -3.18
CA PRO A 78 17.00 -24.62 -2.28
C PRO A 78 15.80 -25.46 -2.72
N ASN A 79 15.85 -26.77 -2.42
CA ASN A 79 14.79 -27.70 -2.82
C ASN A 79 13.41 -27.35 -2.21
N ASP A 80 13.38 -26.72 -1.04
CA ASP A 80 12.18 -26.29 -0.31
C ASP A 80 11.72 -24.87 -0.65
N TYR A 81 12.35 -24.22 -1.65
CA TYR A 81 12.04 -22.84 -2.02
C TYR A 81 10.57 -22.63 -2.40
N ALA A 82 10.00 -23.54 -3.19
CA ALA A 82 8.60 -23.43 -3.63
C ALA A 82 7.62 -23.56 -2.45
N ASP A 83 7.88 -24.50 -1.54
CA ASP A 83 7.09 -24.70 -0.32
C ASP A 83 7.18 -23.47 0.58
N TRP A 84 8.39 -22.93 0.78
CA TRP A 84 8.60 -21.70 1.54
C TRP A 84 7.87 -20.50 0.94
N VAL A 85 7.91 -20.32 -0.39
CA VAL A 85 7.18 -19.24 -1.10
C VAL A 85 5.68 -19.35 -0.82
N SER A 86 5.13 -20.56 -0.93
CA SER A 86 3.71 -20.84 -0.69
C SER A 86 3.34 -20.60 0.78
N ASP A 87 4.04 -21.24 1.71
CA ASP A 87 3.75 -21.21 3.15
C ASP A 87 3.87 -19.81 3.74
N ARG A 88 4.80 -19.00 3.25
CA ARG A 88 5.01 -17.62 3.71
C ARG A 88 4.23 -16.58 2.91
N ARG A 89 3.47 -17.00 1.89
CA ARG A 89 2.74 -16.09 1.00
C ARG A 89 3.65 -14.98 0.47
N VAL A 90 4.83 -15.36 -0.01
CA VAL A 90 5.81 -14.42 -0.55
C VAL A 90 5.20 -13.70 -1.75
N THR A 91 5.42 -12.39 -1.88
CA THR A 91 4.93 -11.61 -3.03
C THR A 91 6.02 -11.38 -4.08
N ALA A 92 7.28 -11.24 -3.67
CA ALA A 92 8.41 -11.12 -4.59
C ALA A 92 9.71 -11.59 -3.95
N VAL A 93 10.64 -12.06 -4.78
CA VAL A 93 12.04 -12.32 -4.40
C VAL A 93 12.93 -11.80 -5.51
N VAL A 94 13.92 -10.99 -5.11
CA VAL A 94 14.98 -10.48 -5.99
C VAL A 94 16.31 -10.82 -5.33
N VAL A 95 17.23 -11.43 -6.07
CA VAL A 95 18.57 -11.78 -5.59
C VAL A 95 19.60 -11.19 -6.52
N LEU A 96 20.51 -10.40 -5.94
CA LEU A 96 21.67 -9.84 -6.63
C LEU A 96 22.95 -10.53 -6.13
N SER A 97 23.85 -10.84 -7.05
CA SER A 97 25.20 -11.36 -6.74
C SER A 97 26.22 -10.62 -7.59
N GLY A 98 27.21 -9.98 -6.95
CA GLY A 98 28.22 -9.20 -7.68
C GLY A 98 27.65 -8.00 -8.45
N GLY A 99 26.46 -7.51 -8.09
CA GLY A 99 25.75 -6.46 -8.84
C GLY A 99 24.90 -6.97 -10.00
N GLU A 100 24.91 -8.27 -10.29
CA GLU A 100 24.09 -8.88 -11.32
C GLU A 100 22.82 -9.48 -10.73
N LEU A 101 21.73 -9.43 -11.49
CA LEU A 101 20.47 -10.09 -11.20
C LEU A 101 20.58 -11.59 -11.47
N VAL A 102 20.53 -12.41 -10.43
CA VAL A 102 20.69 -13.88 -10.51
C VAL A 102 19.41 -14.66 -10.17
N HIS A 103 18.40 -13.98 -9.62
CA HIS A 103 17.04 -14.51 -9.45
C HIS A 103 16.04 -13.37 -9.31
N GLU A 104 14.91 -13.48 -9.99
CA GLU A 104 13.78 -12.56 -9.87
C GLU A 104 12.49 -13.35 -10.06
N ALA A 105 11.57 -13.24 -9.10
CA ALA A 105 10.27 -13.90 -9.19
C ALA A 105 9.21 -13.11 -8.44
N TYR A 106 8.01 -13.10 -9.03
CA TYR A 106 6.82 -12.41 -8.51
C TYR A 106 5.68 -13.41 -8.33
N TYR A 107 4.93 -13.23 -7.25
CA TYR A 107 3.95 -14.18 -6.77
C TYR A 107 2.67 -13.45 -6.32
N LEU A 108 1.61 -14.22 -6.09
CA LEU A 108 0.32 -13.72 -5.60
C LEU A 108 -0.28 -12.61 -6.47
N GLY A 109 -0.03 -12.69 -7.78
CA GLY A 109 -0.54 -11.72 -8.78
C GLY A 109 0.21 -10.39 -8.80
N THR A 110 1.32 -10.27 -8.06
CA THR A 110 2.14 -9.06 -8.10
C THR A 110 3.16 -9.10 -9.25
N THR A 111 3.75 -7.95 -9.54
CA THR A 111 4.64 -7.69 -10.66
C THR A 111 5.85 -6.86 -10.22
N GLN A 112 6.76 -6.61 -11.16
CA GLN A 112 7.96 -5.79 -10.97
C GLN A 112 7.64 -4.35 -10.61
N ASP A 113 6.61 -3.77 -11.22
CA ASP A 113 6.27 -2.35 -11.04
C ASP A 113 5.39 -2.08 -9.80
N ASP A 114 4.95 -3.13 -9.10
CA ASP A 114 4.16 -2.97 -7.88
C ASP A 114 5.00 -2.39 -6.74
N LEU A 115 4.60 -1.22 -6.25
CA LEU A 115 5.12 -0.70 -4.98
C LEU A 115 4.64 -1.60 -3.83
N ARG A 116 5.48 -1.76 -2.81
CA ARG A 116 5.19 -2.60 -1.64
C ARG A 116 5.50 -1.83 -0.36
N VAL A 117 4.65 -1.98 0.65
CA VAL A 117 4.96 -1.48 1.99
C VAL A 117 6.27 -2.12 2.49
N SER A 118 7.26 -1.29 2.81
CA SER A 118 8.59 -1.73 3.23
C SER A 118 8.68 -1.99 4.74
N TRP A 119 7.64 -1.67 5.49
CA TRP A 119 7.59 -1.75 6.95
C TRP A 119 8.81 -1.07 7.59
N SER A 120 9.54 -1.78 8.44
CA SER A 120 10.70 -1.23 9.14
C SER A 120 11.93 -1.05 8.26
N VAL A 121 11.97 -1.56 7.02
CA VAL A 121 13.07 -1.28 6.09
C VAL A 121 13.18 0.22 5.79
N ALA A 122 12.06 0.95 5.81
CA ALA A 122 12.06 2.42 5.69
C ALA A 122 12.97 3.13 6.72
N LYS A 123 13.17 2.54 7.91
CA LYS A 123 14.02 3.12 8.95
C LYS A 123 15.50 3.11 8.55
N SER A 124 15.94 2.10 7.80
CA SER A 124 17.30 2.03 7.26
C SER A 124 17.54 3.15 6.25
N VAL A 125 16.57 3.41 5.36
CA VAL A 125 16.65 4.53 4.40
C VAL A 125 16.77 5.86 5.14
N LEU A 126 15.92 6.09 6.16
CA LEU A 126 15.99 7.29 6.99
C LEU A 126 17.34 7.42 7.71
N SER A 127 17.89 6.32 8.23
CA SER A 127 19.19 6.30 8.89
C SER A 127 20.32 6.69 7.94
N LEU A 128 20.28 6.25 6.68
CA LEU A 128 21.28 6.63 5.68
C LEU A 128 21.23 8.13 5.36
N LEU A 129 20.02 8.66 5.15
CA LEU A 129 19.83 10.09 4.85
C LEU A 129 20.26 10.98 6.03
N LEU A 130 19.90 10.60 7.26
CA LEU A 130 20.32 11.33 8.45
C LEU A 130 21.83 11.23 8.67
N GLY A 131 22.42 10.07 8.40
CA GLY A 131 23.87 9.88 8.45
C GLY A 131 24.60 10.81 7.49
N GLN A 132 24.11 10.96 6.26
CA GLN A 132 24.66 11.90 5.29
C GLN A 132 24.57 13.35 5.79
N LEU A 133 23.39 13.77 6.25
CA LEU A 133 23.22 15.12 6.79
C LEU A 133 24.16 15.40 7.97
N HIS A 134 24.38 14.40 8.82
CA HIS A 134 25.30 14.53 9.94
C HIS A 134 26.76 14.67 9.48
N ASP A 135 27.17 13.95 8.44
CA ASP A 135 28.50 14.06 7.84
C ASP A 135 28.70 15.44 7.17
N ASP A 136 27.62 16.00 6.59
CA ASP A 136 27.62 17.30 5.94
C ASP A 136 27.69 18.51 6.91
N GLY A 137 27.34 18.32 8.19
CA GLY A 137 27.41 19.33 9.27
C GLY A 137 26.10 20.00 9.65
#